data_AF-A0A0P1H3K0-F1
#
_entry.id   AF-A0A0P1H3K0-F1
#
_cell.length_a   1.000
_cell.length_b   1.000
_cell.length_c   1.000
_cell.angle_alpha   90.00
_cell.angle_beta   90.00
_cell.angle_gamma   90.00
#
_symmetry.space_group_name_H-M   'P 1'
#
loop_
_entity.id
_entity.type
_entity.pdbx_description
1 polymer ?
#
loop_
_entity_poly.entity_id
_entity_poly.type
_entity_poly.pdbx_seq_one_letter_code
_entity_poly.pdbx_strand_id
1 'polypeptide(L)'
;MKARFTDEQIIAMIKEQESGEKTADVYRRHGISSATFYKYKSKYGGMEPSDAKRLRALEDENGKLKKLLAEQMLDNAMLRDINSKSGDARSEAESGDASDGATSGQSTTGVPCVASGPVIGAVSVAPWR
;
A
#
# COMPACT_ATOMS: atom_id res chain seq x y z
N MET A 1 -8.97 -15.83 13.00
CA MET A 1 -9.96 -15.81 14.09
C MET A 1 -11.15 -14.98 13.63
N LYS A 2 -12.37 -15.52 13.61
CA LYS A 2 -13.57 -14.78 13.20
C LYS A 2 -14.03 -13.91 14.36
N ALA A 3 -14.22 -12.60 14.15
CA ALA A 3 -14.86 -11.75 15.15
C ALA A 3 -16.30 -12.23 15.38
N ARG A 4 -16.74 -12.24 16.65
CA ARG A 4 -18.10 -12.69 17.03
C ARG A 4 -19.18 -11.70 16.62
N PHE A 5 -18.83 -10.42 16.55
CA PHE A 5 -19.70 -9.32 16.13
C PHE A 5 -19.08 -8.63 14.92
N THR A 6 -19.94 -8.14 14.02
CA THR A 6 -19.52 -7.25 12.94
C THR A 6 -19.37 -5.81 13.45
N ASP A 7 -18.63 -4.98 12.72
CA ASP A 7 -18.42 -3.57 13.10
C ASP A 7 -19.76 -2.82 13.17
N GLU A 8 -20.69 -3.13 12.26
CA GLU A 8 -22.03 -2.55 12.23
C GLU A 8 -22.86 -2.96 13.46
N GLN A 9 -22.75 -4.21 13.91
CA GLN A 9 -23.43 -4.69 15.12
C GLN A 9 -22.88 -4.02 16.38
N ILE A 10 -21.56 -3.81 16.43
CA ILE A 10 -20.91 -3.11 17.54
C ILE A 10 -21.38 -1.65 17.61
N ILE A 11 -21.47 -0.97 16.46
CA ILE A 11 -21.95 0.41 16.39
C ILE A 11 -23.42 0.51 16.79
N ALA A 12 -24.27 -0.41 16.32
CA ALA A 12 -25.68 -0.45 16.70
C ALA A 12 -25.88 -0.56 18.22
N MET A 13 -25.08 -1.42 18.88
CA MET A 13 -25.09 -1.56 20.32
C MET A 13 -24.63 -0.29 21.06
N ILE A 14 -23.61 0.41 20.53
CA ILE A 14 -23.16 1.68 21.12
C ILE A 14 -24.25 2.75 20.99
N LYS A 15 -24.92 2.83 19.83
CA LYS A 15 -26.03 3.76 19.60
C LYS A 15 -27.22 3.53 20.52
N GLU A 16 -27.52 2.27 20.82
CA GLU A 16 -28.56 1.91 21.78
C GLU A 16 -28.28 2.52 23.16
N GLN A 17 -27.03 2.46 23.62
CA GLN A 17 -26.60 3.15 24.85
C GLN A 17 -26.67 4.68 24.70
N GLU A 18 -26.28 5.24 23.55
CA GLU A 18 -26.33 6.69 23.29
C GLU A 18 -27.77 7.24 23.22
N SER A 19 -28.75 6.41 22.86
CA SER A 19 -30.17 6.75 22.87
C SER A 19 -30.79 6.83 24.28
N GLY A 20 -30.01 6.54 25.33
CA GLY A 20 -30.40 6.71 26.73
C GLY A 20 -30.63 5.41 27.50
N GLU A 21 -30.38 4.24 26.90
CA GLU A 21 -30.41 2.98 27.64
C GLU A 21 -29.28 2.87 28.66
N LYS A 22 -29.55 2.21 29.79
CA LYS A 22 -28.54 1.94 30.81
C LYS A 22 -27.47 1.02 30.25
N THR A 23 -26.21 1.44 30.32
CA THR A 23 -25.04 0.65 29.88
C THR A 23 -25.05 -0.77 30.45
N ALA A 24 -25.52 -0.94 31.69
CA ALA A 24 -25.64 -2.23 32.37
C ALA A 24 -26.56 -3.22 31.65
N ASP A 25 -27.67 -2.73 31.09
CA ASP A 25 -28.67 -3.56 30.43
C ASP A 25 -28.23 -3.90 29.00
N VAL A 26 -27.55 -2.97 28.32
CA VAL A 26 -27.02 -3.16 26.97
C VAL A 26 -26.01 -4.32 26.94
N TYR A 27 -24.94 -4.28 27.75
CA TYR A 27 -23.93 -5.34 27.68
C TYR A 27 -24.48 -6.71 28.15
N ARG A 28 -25.48 -6.72 29.05
CA ARG A 28 -26.09 -7.95 29.56
C ARG A 28 -27.00 -8.62 28.52
N ARG A 29 -27.74 -7.83 27.72
CA ARG A 29 -28.55 -8.33 26.59
C ARG A 29 -27.68 -8.88 25.46
N HIS A 30 -26.59 -8.18 25.13
CA HIS A 30 -25.67 -8.57 24.05
C HIS A 30 -24.63 -9.62 24.48
N GLY A 31 -24.64 -10.04 25.75
CA GLY A 31 -23.76 -11.10 26.26
C GLY A 31 -22.27 -10.72 26.26
N ILE A 32 -21.96 -9.43 26.40
CA ILE A 32 -20.60 -8.91 26.44
C ILE A 32 -20.26 -8.36 27.83
N SER A 33 -18.97 -8.37 28.17
CA SER A 33 -18.50 -7.76 29.41
C SER A 33 -18.45 -6.23 29.30
N SER A 34 -18.57 -5.55 30.44
CA SER A 34 -18.43 -4.10 30.53
C SER A 34 -17.10 -3.61 29.92
N ALA A 35 -15.99 -4.30 30.21
CA ALA A 35 -14.68 -3.96 29.66
C ALA A 35 -14.65 -4.02 28.13
N THR A 36 -15.32 -5.00 27.53
CA THR A 36 -15.41 -5.12 26.06
C THR A 36 -16.27 -4.01 25.46
N PHE A 37 -17.37 -3.63 26.12
CA PHE A 37 -18.20 -2.51 25.69
C PHE A 37 -17.40 -1.20 25.60
N TYR A 38 -16.60 -0.88 26.62
CA TYR A 38 -15.80 0.35 26.60
C TYR A 38 -14.66 0.30 25.55
N LYS A 39 -14.06 -0.87 25.29
CA LYS A 39 -13.11 -1.05 24.18
C LYS A 39 -13.76 -0.79 22.82
N TYR A 40 -15.00 -1.22 22.63
CA TYR A 40 -15.75 -0.92 21.42
C TYR A 40 -16.13 0.55 21.33
N LYS A 41 -16.60 1.14 22.43
CA LYS A 41 -16.92 2.57 22.49
C LYS A 41 -15.72 3.47 22.16
N SER A 42 -14.50 3.10 22.57
CA SER A 42 -13.30 3.87 22.20
C SER A 42 -12.92 3.75 20.72
N LYS A 43 -13.30 2.65 20.05
CA LYS A 43 -12.96 2.42 18.63
C LYS A 43 -14.01 2.93 17.66
N TYR A 44 -15.29 2.77 18.02
CA TYR A 44 -16.42 2.97 17.13
C TYR A 44 -17.42 4.02 17.65
N GLY A 45 -17.16 4.64 18.81
CA GLY A 45 -18.00 5.71 19.35
C GLY A 45 -18.07 6.90 18.38
N GLY A 46 -19.28 7.44 18.17
CA GLY A 46 -19.51 8.53 17.22
C GLY A 46 -19.47 8.13 15.73
N MET A 47 -19.33 6.84 15.40
CA MET A 47 -19.38 6.34 14.03
C MET A 47 -20.80 5.87 13.64
N GLU A 48 -21.24 6.14 12.40
CA GLU A 48 -22.47 5.54 11.87
C GLU A 48 -22.21 4.12 11.32
N PRO A 49 -23.18 3.18 11.39
CA PRO A 49 -23.05 1.86 10.78
C PRO A 49 -22.83 1.95 9.25
N SER A 50 -23.36 2.99 8.60
CA SER A 50 -23.10 3.28 7.18
C SER A 50 -21.63 3.59 6.90
N ASP A 51 -20.97 4.30 7.82
CA ASP A 51 -19.55 4.66 7.69
C ASP A 51 -18.67 3.43 7.84
N ALA A 52 -18.96 2.56 8.81
CA ALA A 52 -18.24 1.30 8.98
C ALA A 52 -18.36 0.39 7.75
N LYS A 53 -19.56 0.30 7.17
CA LYS A 53 -19.78 -0.48 5.94
C LYS A 53 -18.97 0.08 4.77
N ARG A 54 -18.97 1.41 4.61
CA ARG A 54 -18.20 2.09 3.56
C ARG A 54 -16.70 1.89 3.76
N LEU A 55 -16.22 2.01 5.00
CA LEU A 55 -14.80 1.85 5.33
C LEU A 55 -14.33 0.43 4.98
N ARG A 56 -15.08 -0.60 5.36
CA ARG A 56 -14.74 -1.98 5.00
C ARG A 56 -14.68 -2.19 3.48
N ALA A 57 -15.65 -1.64 2.73
CA ALA A 57 -15.65 -1.76 1.27
C ALA A 57 -14.38 -1.12 0.66
N LEU A 58 -13.99 0.06 1.15
CA LEU A 58 -12.77 0.75 0.71
C LEU A 58 -11.50 -0.02 1.08
N GLU A 59 -11.44 -0.62 2.26
CA GLU A 59 -10.32 -1.46 2.68
C GLU A 59 -10.18 -2.71 1.80
N ASP A 60 -11.29 -3.36 1.47
CA ASP A 60 -11.32 -4.53 0.58
C ASP A 60 -10.85 -4.18 -0.84
N GLU A 61 -11.32 -3.04 -1.38
CA GLU A 61 -10.88 -2.53 -2.68
C GLU A 61 -9.39 -2.17 -2.67
N ASN A 62 -8.93 -1.47 -1.63
CA ASN A 62 -7.53 -1.11 -1.48
C ASN A 62 -6.64 -2.36 -1.40
N GLY A 63 -7.08 -3.40 -0.69
CA GLY A 63 -6.40 -4.70 -0.63
C GLY A 63 -6.31 -5.38 -2.00
N LYS A 64 -7.41 -5.41 -2.76
CA LYS A 64 -7.41 -5.94 -4.13
C LYS A 64 -6.47 -5.17 -5.05
N LEU A 65 -6.52 -3.84 -5.00
CA LEU A 65 -5.67 -2.97 -5.83
C LEU A 65 -4.19 -3.18 -5.50
N LYS A 66 -3.83 -3.24 -4.22
CA LYS A 66 -2.45 -3.55 -3.80
C LYS A 66 -1.96 -4.90 -4.29
N LYS A 67 -2.83 -5.93 -4.25
CA LYS A 67 -2.50 -7.25 -4.77
C LYS A 67 -2.23 -7.21 -6.28
N LEU A 68 -3.12 -6.60 -7.05
CA LEU A 68 -2.96 -6.47 -8.50
C LEU A 68 -1.72 -5.64 -8.86
N LEU A 69 -1.45 -4.57 -8.11
CA LEU A 69 -0.24 -3.77 -8.31
C LEU A 69 1.02 -4.60 -8.06
N ALA A 70 1.06 -5.37 -6.96
CA ALA A 70 2.19 -6.24 -6.66
C ALA A 70 2.42 -7.30 -7.76
N GLU A 71 1.34 -7.93 -8.24
CA GLU A 71 1.39 -8.91 -9.34
C GLU A 71 1.92 -8.27 -10.63
N GLN A 72 1.40 -7.10 -11.01
CA GLN A 72 1.92 -6.35 -12.17
C GLN A 72 3.37 -5.91 -12.01
N MET A 73 3.81 -5.52 -10.81
CA MET A 73 5.21 -5.17 -10.55
C MET A 73 6.13 -6.38 -10.70
N LEU A 74 5.70 -7.56 -10.27
CA LEU A 74 6.43 -8.82 -10.47
C LEU A 74 6.53 -9.18 -11.95
N ASP A 75 5.42 -9.10 -12.70
CA ASP A 75 5.40 -9.36 -14.14
C ASP A 75 6.35 -8.44 -14.90
N ASN A 76 6.29 -7.14 -14.59
CA ASN A 76 7.19 -6.16 -15.20
C ASN A 76 8.66 -6.44 -14.87
N ALA A 77 8.98 -6.84 -13.63
CA ALA A 77 10.35 -7.19 -13.25
C ALA A 77 10.85 -8.42 -14.04
N MET A 78 10.02 -9.46 -14.19
CA MET A 78 10.36 -10.64 -14.98
C MET A 78 10.61 -10.29 -16.46
N LEU A 79 9.74 -9.47 -17.05
CA LEU A 79 9.89 -9.04 -18.45
C LEU A 79 11.17 -8.21 -18.65
N ARG A 80 11.51 -7.34 -17.70
CA ARG A 80 12.75 -6.55 -17.75
C ARG A 80 13.98 -7.44 -17.62
N ASP A 81 13.97 -8.42 -16.72
CA ASP A 81 15.07 -9.39 -16.55
C ASP A 81 15.31 -10.22 -17.83
N ILE A 82 14.25 -10.71 -18.47
CA ILE A 82 14.35 -11.43 -19.76
C ILE A 82 14.94 -10.52 -20.84
N ASN A 83 14.47 -9.27 -20.94
CA ASN A 83 14.93 -8.33 -21.97
C ASN A 83 16.37 -7.85 -21.75
N SER A 84 16.83 -7.77 -20.50
CA SER A 84 18.23 -7.50 -20.19
C SER A 84 19.11 -8.66 -20.63
N LYS A 85 18.74 -9.91 -20.29
CA LYS A 85 19.48 -11.12 -20.67
C LYS A 85 19.58 -11.33 -22.19
N SER A 86 18.52 -10.99 -22.94
CA SER A 86 18.55 -11.07 -24.41
C SER A 86 19.33 -9.93 -25.07
N GLY A 87 19.42 -8.77 -24.42
CA GLY A 87 20.31 -7.68 -24.81
C GLY A 87 21.77 -8.07 -24.67
N ASP A 88 22.14 -8.67 -23.53
CA ASP A 88 23.51 -9.10 -23.23
C ASP A 88 24.02 -10.15 -24.24
N ALA A 89 23.18 -11.16 -24.56
CA ALA A 89 23.49 -12.17 -25.58
C ALA A 89 23.67 -11.61 -27.00
N ARG A 90 23.06 -10.45 -27.31
CA ARG A 90 23.21 -9.79 -28.61
C ARG A 90 24.52 -9.00 -28.71
N SER A 91 24.99 -8.44 -27.59
CA SER A 91 26.27 -7.72 -27.52
C SER A 91 27.51 -8.62 -27.53
N GLU A 92 27.41 -9.89 -27.13
CA GLU A 92 28.53 -10.83 -27.22
C GLU A 92 28.73 -11.35 -28.67
N ALA A 93 27.67 -11.44 -29.46
CA ALA A 93 27.72 -11.88 -30.87
C ALA A 93 28.36 -10.86 -31.83
N GLU A 94 28.55 -9.60 -31.39
CA GLU A 94 29.15 -8.53 -32.21
C GLU A 94 30.65 -8.29 -31.91
N SER A 95 31.29 -9.17 -31.14
CA SER A 95 32.71 -9.08 -30.77
C SER A 95 33.63 -10.02 -31.59
N GLY A 96 33.25 -10.33 -32.82
CA GLY A 96 34.07 -11.05 -33.80
C GLY A 96 34.44 -10.18 -34.98
N ASP A 97 35.73 -9.83 -35.05
CA ASP A 97 36.47 -9.30 -36.20
C ASP A 97 36.29 -7.82 -36.60
N ALA A 98 37.24 -6.99 -36.16
CA ALA A 98 37.69 -5.81 -36.90
C ALA A 98 39.17 -5.53 -36.59
N SER A 99 40.05 -5.88 -37.52
CA SER A 99 41.46 -5.45 -37.52
C SER A 99 41.64 -4.15 -38.33
N ASP A 100 42.57 -3.34 -37.81
CA ASP A 100 43.38 -2.28 -38.43
C ASP A 100 42.82 -0.85 -38.61
N GLY A 101 43.55 0.14 -38.03
CA GLY A 101 43.52 1.53 -38.48
C GLY A 101 43.90 2.65 -37.49
N ALA A 102 45.20 2.77 -37.18
CA ALA A 102 45.95 3.87 -36.54
C ALA A 102 45.36 5.30 -36.30
N THR A 103 45.46 5.73 -35.04
CA THR A 103 45.90 7.03 -34.41
C THR A 103 45.94 8.38 -35.19
N SER A 104 45.32 9.42 -34.61
CA SER A 104 45.87 10.75 -34.18
C SER A 104 44.71 11.76 -34.07
N GLY A 105 44.59 12.77 -33.18
CA GLY A 105 45.32 13.24 -32.03
C GLY A 105 44.59 14.48 -31.40
N GLN A 106 44.57 14.52 -30.06
CA GLN A 106 44.59 15.65 -29.09
C GLN A 106 43.51 16.77 -28.99
N SER A 107 43.23 17.08 -27.71
CA SER A 107 42.89 18.40 -27.08
C SER A 107 41.44 18.91 -27.22
N THR A 108 40.73 19.47 -26.22
CA THR A 108 41.03 20.00 -24.86
C THR A 108 39.72 20.10 -24.05
N THR A 109 39.83 19.99 -22.72
CA THR A 109 39.09 20.73 -21.66
C THR A 109 37.56 20.59 -21.53
N GLY A 110 37.13 20.16 -20.33
CA GLY A 110 35.95 20.73 -19.68
C GLY A 110 35.04 19.73 -18.99
N VAL A 111 35.29 19.47 -17.70
CA VAL A 111 34.25 18.97 -16.78
C VAL A 111 33.45 20.20 -16.33
N PRO A 112 32.12 20.14 -16.33
CA PRO A 112 31.47 20.05 -15.02
C PRO A 112 30.31 19.06 -14.97
N CYS A 113 30.27 18.33 -13.86
CA CYS A 113 29.08 17.68 -13.35
C CYS A 113 27.98 18.71 -13.08
N VAL A 114 26.77 18.47 -13.59
CA VAL A 114 25.55 18.90 -12.89
C VAL A 114 24.50 17.80 -13.01
N ALA A 115 24.28 17.15 -11.88
CA ALA A 115 23.15 16.25 -11.68
C ALA A 115 21.89 17.10 -11.51
N SER A 116 20.92 16.95 -12.41
CA SER A 116 19.57 17.45 -12.23
C SER A 116 18.59 16.39 -12.73
N GLY A 117 18.45 15.32 -11.95
CA GLY A 117 17.26 14.47 -12.04
C GLY A 117 16.08 15.19 -11.39
N PRO A 118 14.84 15.02 -11.87
CA PRO A 118 13.67 15.50 -11.15
C PRO A 118 13.59 14.80 -9.80
N VAL A 119 13.65 15.58 -8.71
CA VAL A 119 13.21 15.11 -7.39
C VAL A 119 11.70 14.94 -7.45
N ILE A 120 11.24 13.75 -7.80
CA ILE A 120 9.86 13.36 -7.55
C ILE A 120 9.67 13.41 -6.03
N GLY A 121 8.98 14.44 -5.56
CA GLY A 121 8.74 14.70 -4.15
C GLY A 121 8.20 13.45 -3.48
N ALA A 122 8.83 13.06 -2.38
CA ALA A 122 8.32 12.04 -1.49
C ALA A 122 6.93 12.46 -1.03
N VAL A 123 5.90 11.73 -1.47
CA VAL A 123 4.58 11.82 -0.84
C VAL A 123 4.75 11.20 0.55
N SER A 124 4.83 12.06 1.55
CA SER A 124 4.85 11.64 2.95
C SER A 124 3.47 11.06 3.27
N VAL A 125 3.36 9.73 3.30
CA VAL A 125 2.24 9.06 3.94
C VAL A 125 2.48 9.19 5.44
N ALA A 126 1.87 10.23 6.02
CA ALA A 126 1.80 10.36 7.46
C ALA A 126 1.04 9.14 8.03
N PRO A 127 1.54 8.52 9.12
CA PRO A 127 0.78 7.52 9.84
C PRO A 127 -0.39 8.22 10.52
N TRP A 128 -1.58 7.70 10.28
CA TRP A 128 -2.79 8.15 10.96
C TRP A 128 -2.62 7.88 12.46
N ARG A 129 -2.47 8.93 13.25
CA ARG A 129 -2.53 8.93 14.71
C ARG A 129 -3.26 10.17 15.20
#